data_AF-A0AAX4HNK6-F1
#
_entry.id   AF-A0AAX4HNK6-F1
#
_cell.length_a   1.000
_cell.length_b   1.000
_cell.length_c   1.000
_cell.angle_alpha   90.00
_cell.angle_beta   90.00
_cell.angle_gamma   90.00
#
_symmetry.space_group_name_H-M   'P 1'
#
loop_
_entity.id
_entity.type
_entity.pdbx_description
1 polymer ?
#
loop_
_entity_poly.entity_id
_entity_poly.type
_entity_poly.pdbx_seq_one_letter_code
_entity_poly.pdbx_strand_id
1 'polypeptide(L)'
;MRKKLIIITLIFVSIIVLKSMSGTTEKIDGQVNHSSLSVQSKPIDLGVDETKPVVNDDQSDFQDELDRHLKKLPTMGDLKNLTAEEVHHTPEIILEGGGLIGKVYDEAEREPKKRLDAMNFFKKCAVDQEIATSIRAMCLNKILSQVPLWNIPMSVTDAEISSEVFELAMKLPR
;
A
#
# COMPACT_ATOMS: atom_id res chain seq x y z
N MET A 1 60.20 -14.31 18.82
CA MET A 1 59.61 -15.64 19.09
C MET A 1 58.11 -15.50 19.29
N ARG A 2 57.29 -16.24 18.49
CA ARG A 2 56.00 -16.91 18.81
C ARG A 2 54.94 -16.08 19.57
N LYS A 3 53.68 -15.89 19.16
CA LYS A 3 52.69 -16.65 18.33
C LYS A 3 51.46 -15.72 18.18
N LYS A 4 50.90 -15.54 16.97
CA LYS A 4 49.68 -16.22 16.43
C LYS A 4 48.42 -15.95 17.28
N LEU A 5 47.47 -15.17 16.76
CA LEU A 5 46.32 -15.61 15.93
C LEU A 5 45.11 -15.94 16.84
N ILE A 6 44.27 -14.94 17.09
CA ILE A 6 42.90 -15.10 17.62
C ILE A 6 41.96 -14.56 16.54
N ILE A 7 41.84 -15.36 15.49
CA ILE A 7 40.75 -15.34 14.50
C ILE A 7 40.25 -16.78 14.54
N ILE A 8 38.93 -17.00 14.45
CA ILE A 8 38.20 -18.29 14.50
C ILE A 8 37.51 -18.53 15.85
N THR A 9 36.35 -17.90 16.09
CA THR A 9 35.26 -18.51 16.89
C THR A 9 33.88 -17.83 16.76
N LEU A 10 33.54 -17.16 15.65
CA LEU A 10 32.19 -16.62 15.45
C LEU A 10 31.59 -16.94 14.06
N ILE A 11 31.82 -18.16 13.56
CA ILE A 11 31.19 -18.67 12.32
C ILE A 11 30.27 -19.88 12.60
N PHE A 12 30.12 -20.31 13.87
CA PHE A 12 29.38 -21.54 14.20
C PHE A 12 27.91 -21.35 14.63
N VAL A 13 27.32 -20.17 14.46
CA VAL A 13 25.89 -19.91 14.80
C VAL A 13 25.04 -19.65 13.56
N SER A 14 25.37 -20.30 12.43
CA SER A 14 24.63 -20.10 11.17
C SER A 14 24.10 -21.40 10.52
N ILE A 15 24.15 -22.55 11.20
CA ILE A 15 23.79 -23.85 10.58
C ILE A 15 22.54 -24.52 11.19
N ILE A 16 21.97 -24.02 12.29
CA ILE A 16 20.87 -24.71 13.00
C ILE A 16 19.53 -23.97 12.92
N VAL A 17 19.08 -23.55 11.74
CA VAL A 17 17.63 -23.27 11.50
C VAL A 17 17.23 -23.58 10.03
N LEU A 18 17.79 -24.64 9.44
CA LEU A 18 17.34 -25.20 8.16
C LEU A 18 16.89 -26.63 8.41
N LYS A 19 15.84 -26.78 9.21
CA LYS A 19 15.16 -28.07 9.34
C LYS A 19 13.66 -27.85 9.46
N SER A 20 12.96 -28.43 8.49
CA SER A 20 11.58 -28.89 8.59
C SER A 20 10.50 -27.89 8.23
N MET A 21 10.23 -27.74 6.92
CA MET A 21 8.86 -27.77 6.38
C MET A 21 8.88 -28.40 4.97
N SER A 22 8.94 -29.73 4.91
CA SER A 22 8.54 -30.47 3.72
C SER A 22 7.01 -30.60 3.77
N GLY A 23 6.31 -29.69 3.10
CA GLY A 23 4.87 -29.76 2.89
C GLY A 23 4.55 -30.58 1.63
N THR A 24 3.77 -31.62 1.85
CA THR A 24 3.19 -32.57 0.90
C THR A 24 2.50 -31.90 -0.30
N THR A 25 2.86 -32.34 -1.50
CA THR A 25 2.12 -32.06 -2.75
C THR A 25 0.88 -32.95 -2.79
N GLU A 26 -0.30 -32.37 -2.52
CA GLU A 26 -1.59 -33.01 -2.74
C GLU A 26 -2.00 -32.83 -4.21
N LYS A 27 -2.00 -33.92 -4.97
CA LYS A 27 -2.57 -33.97 -6.32
C LYS A 27 -4.10 -33.94 -6.19
N ILE A 28 -4.71 -32.84 -6.58
CA ILE A 28 -6.17 -32.75 -6.77
C ILE A 28 -6.43 -32.93 -8.27
N ASP A 29 -6.69 -34.17 -8.69
CA ASP A 29 -7.25 -34.48 -10.00
C ASP A 29 -8.76 -34.17 -9.97
N GLY A 30 -9.10 -32.90 -10.23
CA GLY A 30 -10.48 -32.43 -10.38
C GLY A 30 -10.95 -32.55 -11.82
N GLN A 31 -11.65 -33.64 -12.12
CA GLN A 31 -12.33 -33.90 -13.39
C GLN A 31 -13.44 -32.87 -13.65
N VAL A 32 -13.19 -31.91 -14.54
CA VAL A 32 -14.18 -30.93 -15.01
C VAL A 32 -15.04 -31.57 -16.10
N ASN A 33 -16.27 -31.94 -15.75
CA ASN A 33 -17.30 -32.32 -16.71
C ASN A 33 -17.80 -31.06 -17.44
N HIS A 34 -17.36 -30.87 -18.67
CA HIS A 34 -17.88 -29.84 -19.58
C HIS A 34 -19.26 -30.26 -20.11
N SER A 35 -20.33 -29.93 -19.39
CA SER A 35 -21.68 -29.93 -19.97
C SER A 35 -21.81 -28.76 -20.94
N SER A 36 -21.68 -29.03 -22.24
CA SER A 36 -22.03 -28.08 -23.30
C SER A 36 -23.53 -27.79 -23.27
N LEU A 37 -23.90 -26.64 -22.71
CA LEU A 37 -25.21 -26.04 -22.95
C LEU A 37 -25.16 -25.30 -24.30
N SER A 38 -25.81 -25.88 -25.31
CA SER A 38 -26.10 -25.20 -26.57
C SER A 38 -27.22 -24.19 -26.32
N VAL A 39 -26.85 -22.91 -26.16
CA VAL A 39 -27.80 -21.80 -26.07
C VAL A 39 -28.06 -21.30 -27.49
N GLN A 40 -29.26 -21.57 -28.00
CA GLN A 40 -29.78 -20.94 -29.22
C GLN A 40 -30.07 -19.47 -28.93
N SER A 41 -29.18 -18.58 -29.39
CA SER A 41 -29.38 -17.14 -29.38
C SER A 41 -30.41 -16.75 -30.43
N LYS A 42 -31.56 -16.27 -29.96
CA LYS A 42 -32.58 -15.59 -30.78
C LYS A 42 -32.10 -14.15 -31.02
N PRO A 43 -32.04 -13.66 -32.27
CA PRO A 43 -31.62 -12.29 -32.54
C PRO A 43 -32.69 -11.32 -32.02
N ILE A 44 -32.34 -10.53 -31.01
CA ILE A 44 -33.15 -9.42 -30.52
C ILE A 44 -32.65 -8.18 -31.23
N ASP A 45 -33.48 -7.67 -32.13
CA ASP A 45 -33.30 -6.38 -32.82
C ASP A 45 -33.61 -5.26 -31.81
N LEU A 46 -32.55 -4.68 -31.23
CA LEU A 46 -32.64 -3.52 -30.35
C LEU A 46 -32.18 -2.30 -31.13
N GLY A 47 -33.17 -1.49 -31.53
CA GLY A 47 -32.96 -0.17 -32.10
C GLY A 47 -31.99 0.63 -31.22
N VAL A 48 -30.87 1.00 -31.84
CA VAL A 48 -29.79 1.78 -31.23
C VAL A 48 -30.30 3.20 -31.03
N ASP A 49 -30.87 3.48 -29.87
CA ASP A 49 -31.10 4.85 -29.41
C ASP A 49 -29.75 5.41 -28.94
N GLU A 50 -29.26 6.44 -29.63
CA GLU A 50 -27.99 7.12 -29.39
C GLU A 50 -27.95 7.67 -27.96
N THR A 51 -27.52 6.83 -27.02
CA THR A 51 -27.39 7.20 -25.63
C THR A 51 -26.16 8.10 -25.51
N LYS A 52 -26.41 9.42 -25.53
CA LYS A 52 -25.42 10.46 -25.33
C LYS A 52 -24.61 10.15 -24.05
N PRO A 53 -23.28 10.03 -24.10
CA PRO A 53 -22.48 9.64 -22.95
C PRO A 53 -22.63 10.68 -21.85
N VAL A 54 -23.16 10.25 -20.70
CA VAL A 54 -23.17 11.04 -19.48
C VAL A 54 -21.72 11.11 -19.01
N VAL A 55 -21.07 12.23 -19.30
CA VAL A 55 -19.71 12.51 -18.82
C VAL A 55 -19.80 12.69 -17.30
N ASN A 56 -19.26 11.73 -16.56
CA ASN A 56 -19.13 11.78 -15.11
C ASN A 56 -18.01 12.77 -14.73
N ASP A 57 -18.36 14.05 -14.59
CA ASP A 57 -17.45 15.17 -14.24
C ASP A 57 -16.86 14.99 -12.82
N ASP A 58 -17.59 14.37 -11.89
CA ASP A 58 -17.22 14.25 -10.48
C ASP A 58 -15.93 13.45 -10.20
N GLN A 59 -15.47 12.60 -11.13
CA GLN A 59 -14.33 11.70 -10.86
C GLN A 59 -12.97 12.35 -11.12
N SER A 60 -12.86 13.28 -12.09
CA SER A 60 -11.59 13.96 -12.37
C SER A 60 -11.17 14.88 -11.23
N ASP A 61 -12.14 15.55 -10.60
CA ASP A 61 -11.88 16.53 -9.55
C ASP A 61 -11.22 15.92 -8.32
N PHE A 62 -11.62 14.69 -7.96
CA PHE A 62 -11.05 13.99 -6.83
C PHE A 62 -9.61 13.54 -7.10
N GLN A 63 -9.33 13.02 -8.30
CA GLN A 63 -7.97 12.60 -8.66
C GLN A 63 -6.99 13.79 -8.65
N ASP A 64 -7.42 14.93 -9.17
CA ASP A 64 -6.63 16.17 -9.13
C ASP A 64 -6.40 16.65 -7.69
N GLU A 65 -7.37 16.48 -6.80
CA GLU A 65 -7.20 16.75 -5.37
C GLU A 65 -6.16 15.83 -4.72
N LEU A 66 -6.22 14.52 -5.00
CA LEU A 66 -5.25 13.55 -4.48
C LEU A 66 -3.81 13.89 -4.92
N ASP A 67 -3.61 14.26 -6.18
CA ASP A 67 -2.29 14.65 -6.67
C ASP A 67 -1.80 15.97 -6.05
N ARG A 68 -2.71 16.90 -5.74
CA ARG A 68 -2.37 18.11 -4.95
C ARG A 68 -2.00 17.77 -3.51
N HIS A 69 -2.72 16.84 -2.88
CA HIS A 69 -2.39 16.41 -1.52
C HIS A 69 -1.03 15.71 -1.47
N LEU A 70 -0.72 14.86 -2.47
CA LEU A 70 0.53 14.11 -2.50
C LEU A 70 1.74 15.07 -2.55
N LYS A 71 1.64 16.14 -3.34
CA LYS A 71 2.67 17.19 -3.44
C LYS A 71 2.83 18.05 -2.18
N LYS A 72 1.84 18.04 -1.28
CA LYS A 72 1.86 18.79 -0.02
C LYS A 72 2.36 17.96 1.16
N LEU A 73 2.55 16.65 0.99
CA LEU A 73 3.07 15.82 2.06
C LEU A 73 4.52 16.22 2.36
N PRO A 74 4.92 16.24 3.64
CA PRO A 74 6.27 16.65 4.02
C PRO A 74 7.29 15.65 3.50
N THR A 75 8.39 16.18 2.98
CA THR A 75 9.51 15.43 2.44
C THR A 75 10.60 15.23 3.49
N MET A 76 11.51 14.29 3.23
CA MET A 76 12.75 14.14 4.00
C MET A 76 13.62 15.41 3.93
N GLY A 77 13.47 16.24 2.89
CA GLY A 77 14.11 17.54 2.78
C GLY A 77 13.56 18.55 3.80
N ASP A 78 12.24 18.60 3.96
CA ASP A 78 11.57 19.49 4.91
C ASP A 78 12.00 19.20 6.36
N LEU A 79 12.14 17.91 6.70
CA LEU A 79 12.59 17.48 8.03
C LEU A 79 14.00 17.95 8.38
N LYS A 80 14.89 18.10 7.39
CA LYS A 80 16.28 18.57 7.61
C LYS A 80 16.33 20.05 7.95
N ASN A 81 15.28 20.81 7.66
CA ASN A 81 15.21 22.24 7.90
C ASN A 81 14.55 22.57 9.25
N LEU A 82 14.12 21.57 10.02
CA LEU A 82 13.55 21.75 11.34
C LEU A 82 14.60 22.28 12.33
N THR A 83 14.16 23.17 13.20
CA THR A 83 14.97 23.66 14.32
C THR A 83 15.13 22.57 15.39
N ALA A 84 16.13 22.74 16.27
CA ALA A 84 16.37 21.83 17.39
C ALA A 84 15.16 21.70 18.31
N GLU A 85 14.40 22.78 18.52
CA GLU A 85 13.20 22.77 19.36
C GLU A 85 12.10 21.90 18.74
N GLU A 86 11.88 22.02 17.42
CA GLU A 86 10.83 21.29 16.71
C GLU A 86 11.07 19.77 16.69
N VAL A 87 12.32 19.33 16.57
CA VAL A 87 12.66 17.88 16.55
C VAL A 87 12.49 17.19 17.90
N HIS A 88 12.44 17.93 19.01
CA HIS A 88 12.14 17.36 20.32
C HIS A 88 10.64 17.11 20.55
N HIS A 89 9.78 17.61 19.65
CA HIS A 89 8.34 17.41 19.68
C HIS A 89 7.88 16.72 18.39
N THR A 90 6.56 16.58 18.21
CA THR A 90 6.04 16.18 16.90
C THR A 90 5.99 17.43 16.02
N PRO A 91 6.77 17.51 14.93
CA PRO A 91 6.81 18.71 14.10
C PRO A 91 5.44 19.00 13.48
N GLU A 92 5.07 20.27 13.37
CA GLU A 92 3.77 20.69 12.82
C GLU A 92 3.56 20.17 11.40
N ILE A 93 4.61 20.18 10.56
CA ILE A 93 4.56 19.65 9.19
C ILE A 93 4.20 18.15 9.13
N ILE A 94 4.57 17.36 10.16
CA ILE A 94 4.16 15.95 10.26
C ILE A 94 2.70 15.83 10.67
N LEU A 95 2.22 16.69 11.59
CA LEU A 95 0.82 16.72 11.99
C LEU A 95 -0.08 17.11 10.80
N GLU A 96 0.31 18.12 10.03
CA GLU A 96 -0.40 18.54 8.82
C GLU A 96 -0.43 17.43 7.76
N GLY A 97 0.71 16.79 7.51
CA GLY A 97 0.80 15.63 6.59
C GLY A 97 -0.11 14.48 7.02
N GLY A 98 -0.12 14.14 8.31
CA GLY A 98 -1.03 13.15 8.88
C GLY A 98 -2.51 13.56 8.74
N GLY A 99 -2.82 14.85 8.91
CA GLY A 99 -4.14 15.41 8.69
C GLY A 99 -4.64 15.25 7.24
N LEU A 100 -3.77 15.47 6.25
CA LEU A 100 -4.10 15.23 4.84
C LEU A 100 -4.41 13.77 4.55
N ILE A 101 -3.62 12.83 5.10
CA ILE A 101 -3.89 11.39 4.99
C ILE A 101 -5.25 11.06 5.62
N GLY A 102 -5.54 11.61 6.80
CA GLY A 102 -6.83 11.45 7.47
C GLY A 102 -8.01 11.94 6.63
N LYS A 103 -7.88 13.13 6.02
CA LYS A 103 -8.91 13.70 5.14
C LYS A 103 -9.22 12.80 3.95
N VAL A 104 -8.19 12.28 3.28
CA VAL A 104 -8.37 11.36 2.13
C VAL A 104 -9.08 10.08 2.58
N TYR A 105 -8.72 9.54 3.75
CA TYR A 105 -9.38 8.38 4.33
C TYR A 105 -10.86 8.64 4.64
N ASP A 106 -11.18 9.73 5.34
CA ASP A 106 -12.55 10.07 5.74
C ASP A 106 -13.48 10.25 4.53
N GLU A 107 -12.95 10.81 3.45
CA GLU A 107 -13.69 10.99 2.20
C GLU A 107 -13.95 9.67 1.48
N ALA A 108 -12.94 8.80 1.40
CA ALA A 108 -13.08 7.45 0.85
C ALA A 108 -14.01 6.54 1.68
N GLU A 109 -14.05 6.75 2.99
CA GLU A 109 -14.96 6.02 3.87
C GLU A 109 -16.41 6.48 3.68
N ARG A 110 -16.63 7.78 3.48
CA ARG A 110 -17.95 8.35 3.20
C ARG A 110 -18.47 7.98 1.81
N GLU A 111 -17.59 7.93 0.82
CA GLU A 111 -17.93 7.69 -0.58
C GLU A 111 -17.19 6.47 -1.14
N PRO A 112 -17.80 5.26 -1.11
CA PRO A 112 -17.13 4.03 -1.52
C PRO A 112 -16.54 4.06 -2.95
N LYS A 113 -17.12 4.87 -3.85
CA LYS A 113 -16.60 5.08 -5.22
C LYS A 113 -15.18 5.65 -5.25
N LYS A 114 -14.75 6.34 -4.18
CA LYS A 114 -13.43 7.00 -4.04
C LYS A 114 -12.35 6.09 -3.46
N ARG A 115 -12.72 4.91 -2.94
CA ARG A 115 -11.79 4.03 -2.21
C ARG A 115 -10.63 3.53 -3.06
N LEU A 116 -10.87 3.21 -4.34
CA LEU A 116 -9.81 2.77 -5.24
C LEU A 116 -8.76 3.88 -5.43
N ASP A 117 -9.21 5.11 -5.68
CA ASP A 117 -8.32 6.26 -5.90
C ASP A 117 -7.57 6.62 -4.61
N ALA A 118 -8.23 6.58 -3.45
CA ALA A 118 -7.59 6.76 -2.16
C ALA A 118 -6.52 5.68 -1.86
N MET A 119 -6.80 4.41 -2.19
CA MET A 119 -5.81 3.33 -2.06
C MET A 119 -4.60 3.56 -2.98
N ASN A 120 -4.82 4.04 -4.21
CA ASN A 120 -3.74 4.42 -5.11
C ASN A 120 -2.92 5.59 -4.55
N PHE A 121 -3.56 6.58 -3.94
CA PHE A 121 -2.88 7.67 -3.23
C PHE A 121 -2.02 7.14 -2.08
N PHE A 122 -2.56 6.30 -1.20
CA PHE A 122 -1.79 5.73 -0.08
C PHE A 122 -0.62 4.90 -0.58
N LYS A 123 -0.79 4.13 -1.66
CA LYS A 123 0.30 3.36 -2.28
C LYS A 123 1.41 4.29 -2.77
N LYS A 124 1.09 5.30 -3.58
CA LYS A 124 2.08 6.30 -4.06
C LYS A 124 2.82 6.93 -2.88
N CYS A 125 2.08 7.37 -1.87
CA CYS A 125 2.63 7.96 -0.65
C CYS A 125 3.59 7.01 0.11
N ALA A 126 3.25 5.73 0.23
CA ALA A 126 4.07 4.76 0.98
C ALA A 126 5.39 4.42 0.26
N VAL A 127 5.39 4.37 -1.08
CA VAL A 127 6.56 3.95 -1.87
C VAL A 127 7.50 5.10 -2.24
N ASP A 128 7.02 6.34 -2.25
CA ASP A 128 7.83 7.52 -2.58
C ASP A 128 8.91 7.76 -1.52
N GLN A 129 10.18 7.66 -1.92
CA GLN A 129 11.33 7.80 -1.01
C GLN A 129 11.64 9.26 -0.63
N GLU A 130 11.07 10.24 -1.33
CA GLU A 130 11.23 11.66 -0.99
C GLU A 130 10.33 12.06 0.19
N ILE A 131 9.20 11.38 0.37
CA ILE A 131 8.26 11.64 1.47
C ILE A 131 8.85 11.21 2.82
N ALA A 132 8.56 11.97 3.87
CA ALA A 132 8.98 11.69 5.24
C ALA A 132 8.64 10.26 5.68
N THR A 133 9.61 9.53 6.26
CA THR A 133 9.45 8.12 6.69
C THR A 133 8.20 7.89 7.55
N SER A 134 7.88 8.79 8.47
CA SER A 134 6.68 8.70 9.32
C SER A 134 5.37 8.80 8.53
N ILE A 135 5.31 9.68 7.53
CA ILE A 135 4.15 9.83 6.63
C ILE A 135 4.01 8.60 5.74
N ARG A 136 5.11 8.09 5.19
CA ARG A 136 5.11 6.83 4.42
C ARG A 136 4.57 5.67 5.27
N ALA A 137 4.98 5.58 6.53
CA ALA A 137 4.51 4.57 7.47
C ALA A 137 3.01 4.71 7.78
N MET A 138 2.50 5.94 7.93
CA MET A 138 1.06 6.19 8.07
C MET A 138 0.27 5.75 6.83
N CYS A 139 0.73 6.09 5.64
CA CYS A 139 0.11 5.65 4.39
C CYS A 139 0.11 4.12 4.26
N LEU A 140 1.22 3.46 4.58
CA LEU A 140 1.30 2.00 4.57
C LEU A 140 0.35 1.37 5.60
N ASN A 141 0.26 1.94 6.81
CA ASN A 141 -0.68 1.48 7.83
C ASN A 141 -2.13 1.58 7.34
N LYS A 142 -2.50 2.64 6.61
CA LYS A 142 -3.82 2.74 5.96
C LYS A 142 -4.05 1.64 4.93
N ILE A 143 -3.07 1.34 4.08
CA ILE A 143 -3.20 0.21 3.14
C ILE A 143 -3.46 -1.10 3.89
N LEU A 144 -2.59 -1.43 4.87
CA LEU A 144 -2.65 -2.70 5.60
C LEU A 144 -3.95 -2.86 6.42
N SER A 145 -4.49 -1.76 6.95
CA SER A 145 -5.75 -1.79 7.72
C SER A 145 -6.99 -1.82 6.82
N GLN A 146 -6.96 -1.17 5.66
CA GLN A 146 -8.17 -0.95 4.84
C GLN A 146 -8.35 -1.97 3.72
N VAL A 147 -7.29 -2.59 3.17
CA VAL A 147 -7.41 -3.66 2.16
C VAL A 147 -8.46 -4.73 2.54
N PRO A 148 -8.43 -5.33 3.75
CA PRO A 148 -9.42 -6.36 4.10
C PRO A 148 -10.84 -5.80 4.29
N LEU A 149 -10.98 -4.51 4.63
CA LEU A 149 -12.28 -3.88 4.89
C LEU A 149 -12.96 -3.41 3.61
N TRP A 150 -12.17 -2.84 2.69
CA TRP A 150 -12.68 -2.28 1.44
C TRP A 150 -12.69 -3.29 0.29
N ASN A 151 -12.11 -4.49 0.46
CA ASN A 151 -12.01 -5.55 -0.55
C ASN A 151 -11.34 -5.08 -1.86
N ILE A 152 -10.36 -4.19 -1.75
CA ILE A 152 -9.59 -3.69 -2.90
C ILE A 152 -8.30 -4.51 -3.01
N PRO A 153 -8.11 -5.30 -4.08
CA PRO A 153 -6.89 -6.06 -4.27
C PRO A 153 -5.73 -5.09 -4.53
N MET A 154 -4.82 -4.96 -3.58
CA MET A 154 -3.64 -4.14 -3.71
C MET A 154 -2.40 -4.92 -3.29
N SER A 155 -1.39 -4.93 -4.16
CA SER A 155 -0.07 -5.41 -3.84
C SER A 155 0.87 -4.23 -3.57
N VAL A 156 1.55 -4.29 -2.45
CA VAL A 156 2.74 -3.48 -2.15
C VAL A 156 3.86 -4.49 -1.98
N THR A 157 4.93 -4.35 -2.77
CA THR A 157 6.02 -5.34 -2.71
C THR A 157 7.03 -4.93 -1.65
N ASP A 158 7.61 -5.92 -0.96
CA ASP A 158 8.65 -5.69 0.07
C ASP A 158 9.89 -4.97 -0.50
N ALA A 159 10.11 -5.05 -1.82
CA ALA A 159 11.20 -4.34 -2.48
C ALA A 159 10.99 -2.82 -2.55
N GLU A 160 9.74 -2.34 -2.49
CA GLU A 160 9.39 -0.92 -2.59
C GLU A 160 9.33 -0.22 -1.22
N ILE A 161 9.16 -1.00 -0.14
CA ILE A 161 8.99 -0.51 1.22
C ILE A 161 10.22 -0.86 2.05
N SER A 162 10.88 0.14 2.64
CA SER A 162 12.00 -0.13 3.54
C SER A 162 11.50 -0.83 4.81
N SER A 163 12.34 -1.68 5.40
CA SER A 163 12.02 -2.37 6.66
C SER A 163 11.66 -1.38 7.77
N GLU A 164 12.31 -0.21 7.80
CA GLU A 164 12.01 0.87 8.74
C GLU A 164 10.57 1.38 8.59
N VAL A 165 10.11 1.68 7.37
CA VAL A 165 8.74 2.13 7.11
C VAL A 165 7.73 1.06 7.51
N PHE A 166 8.01 -0.21 7.19
CA PHE A 166 7.16 -1.33 7.56
C PHE A 166 7.05 -1.50 9.08
N GLU A 167 8.18 -1.52 9.78
CA GLU A 167 8.22 -1.64 11.25
C GLU A 167 7.47 -0.51 11.95
N LEU A 168 7.60 0.72 11.46
CA LEU A 168 6.86 1.86 11.98
C LEU A 168 5.36 1.72 11.72
N ALA A 169 4.96 1.35 10.50
CA ALA A 169 3.55 1.18 10.13
C ALA A 169 2.85 0.14 11.03
N MET A 170 3.55 -0.93 11.41
CA MET A 170 3.04 -1.98 12.29
C MET A 170 2.87 -1.56 13.75
N LYS A 171 3.52 -0.47 14.18
CA LYS A 171 3.39 0.10 15.54
C LYS A 171 2.28 1.14 15.65
N LEU A 172 1.78 1.65 14.52
CA LEU A 172 0.71 2.64 14.51
C LEU A 172 -0.63 2.00 14.90
N PRO A 173 -1.50 2.73 15.63
CA PRO A 173 -2.84 2.25 15.95
C PRO A 173 -3.66 2.04 14.67
N ARG A 174 -4.54 1.03 14.71
CA ARG A 174 -5.46 0.71 13.61
C ARG A 174 -6.83 1.32 13.86
#